data_AF-A0A8J4TS42-F1
#
_entry.id   AF-A0A8J4TS42-F1
#
_cell.length_a   1.000
_cell.length_b   1.000
_cell.length_c   1.000
_cell.angle_alpha   90.00
_cell.angle_beta   90.00
_cell.angle_gamma   90.00
#
_symmetry.space_group_name_H-M   'P 1'
#
loop_
_entity.id
_entity.type
_entity.pdbx_description
1 polymer ?
#
loop_
_entity_poly.entity_id
_entity_poly.type
_entity_poly.pdbx_seq_one_letter_code
_entity_poly.pdbx_strand_id
1 'polypeptide(L)'
;SSGSLAGVPISGCLGDQSAALVGQMCFKDGQAKNTYGTGCFMLKNTGVKPVMSEHGLLTTVAYKLGKDKPAHYALEGSVAIAGAVVRWLKDNLGILTSSSEIETLAAAAGTSYGCYFVPAFSGLYAPYWEPSARGIICGLTQFTNRSHLAFAALEAVCFQTREVLDAMNRDSGASLTQLQVDGGMTTNKLLMQLQADILCIPVVRPSMSETTALGAAMAAGAAEGVNVWSINPEDMTCVTSEKYQPQIKPEGVYLPALSFHAQVSGSGSVYGDAPSQSSIANRCRVTPGRHGLNQGDGMDPLSHTFHVGEPKPGAPVCHPSLLRRKQREVLYAWREDITSGRTPDVKSCVVIVFMCDKENRLVTLKLK
;
A
#
# COMPACT_ATOMS: atom_id res chain seq x y z
N SER A 1 -13.81 -8.45 -32.14
CA SER A 1 -12.58 -9.26 -31.99
C SER A 1 -12.93 -10.76 -31.97
N SER A 2 -11.99 -11.66 -32.28
CA SER A 2 -12.19 -13.14 -32.33
C SER A 2 -11.46 -13.90 -31.21
N GLY A 3 -11.25 -13.25 -30.06
CA GLY A 3 -10.56 -13.83 -28.90
C GLY A 3 -11.50 -14.45 -27.86
N SER A 4 -10.94 -15.03 -26.79
CA SER A 4 -11.69 -15.65 -25.69
C SER A 4 -12.58 -14.69 -24.89
N LEU A 5 -12.41 -13.38 -25.09
CA LEU A 5 -13.19 -12.29 -24.48
C LEU A 5 -14.01 -11.52 -25.52
N ALA A 6 -14.16 -12.06 -26.74
CA ALA A 6 -14.95 -11.44 -27.78
C ALA A 6 -16.38 -11.15 -27.28
N GLY A 7 -16.82 -9.90 -27.42
CA GLY A 7 -18.14 -9.45 -26.96
C GLY A 7 -18.23 -9.06 -25.48
N VAL A 8 -17.17 -9.26 -24.68
CA VAL A 8 -17.14 -8.82 -23.28
C VAL A 8 -16.78 -7.33 -23.22
N PRO A 9 -17.62 -6.45 -22.64
CA PRO A 9 -17.35 -5.04 -22.57
C PRO A 9 -16.23 -4.72 -21.56
N ILE A 10 -15.47 -3.67 -21.84
CA ILE A 10 -14.52 -3.10 -20.90
C ILE A 10 -15.17 -1.85 -20.30
N SER A 11 -15.58 -1.98 -19.04
CA SER A 11 -16.42 -1.00 -18.36
C SER A 11 -15.72 -0.32 -17.17
N GLY A 12 -14.48 -0.68 -16.86
CA GLY A 12 -13.69 -0.09 -15.78
C GLY A 12 -12.22 0.00 -16.13
N CYS A 13 -11.59 1.13 -15.79
CA CYS A 13 -10.15 1.35 -15.92
C CYS A 13 -9.71 2.29 -14.79
N LEU A 14 -8.70 1.88 -14.04
CA LEU A 14 -8.09 2.66 -12.95
C LEU A 14 -6.57 2.45 -13.00
N GLY A 15 -5.81 3.48 -12.61
CA GLY A 15 -4.38 3.31 -12.30
C GLY A 15 -4.21 2.27 -11.19
N ASP A 16 -3.08 1.57 -11.14
CA ASP A 16 -2.87 0.46 -10.20
C ASP A 16 -3.02 0.88 -8.73
N GLN A 17 -2.43 2.00 -8.32
CA GLN A 17 -2.51 2.50 -6.95
C GLN A 17 -3.92 2.99 -6.59
N SER A 18 -4.58 3.66 -7.52
CA SER A 18 -6.00 4.05 -7.44
C SER A 18 -6.92 2.83 -7.35
N ALA A 19 -6.66 1.79 -8.13
CA ALA A 19 -7.39 0.53 -8.10
C ALA A 19 -7.18 -0.18 -6.76
N ALA A 20 -5.96 -0.20 -6.21
CA ALA A 20 -5.73 -0.73 -4.86
C ALA A 20 -6.51 0.04 -3.80
N LEU A 21 -6.62 1.37 -3.89
CA LEU A 21 -7.46 2.19 -3.01
C LEU A 21 -8.94 1.79 -3.07
N VAL A 22 -9.47 1.59 -4.28
CA VAL A 22 -10.84 1.10 -4.50
C VAL A 22 -11.02 -0.33 -3.95
N GLY A 23 -10.07 -1.24 -4.22
CA GLY A 23 -10.12 -2.63 -3.76
C GLY A 23 -9.99 -2.79 -2.25
N GLN A 24 -9.33 -1.83 -1.59
CA GLN A 24 -9.28 -1.71 -0.12
C GLN A 24 -10.52 -1.02 0.46
N MET A 25 -11.52 -0.70 -0.38
CA MET A 25 -12.75 -0.02 -0.01
C MET A 25 -12.54 1.34 0.68
N CYS A 26 -11.47 2.04 0.33
CA CYS A 26 -11.15 3.36 0.86
C CYS A 26 -11.97 4.46 0.15
N PHE A 27 -13.29 4.39 0.28
CA PHE A 27 -14.24 5.29 -0.40
C PHE A 27 -14.58 6.57 0.39
N LYS A 28 -14.28 6.59 1.69
CA LYS A 28 -14.54 7.72 2.59
C LYS A 28 -13.31 8.59 2.73
N ASP A 29 -13.54 9.89 2.90
CA ASP A 29 -12.51 10.88 3.20
C ASP A 29 -11.69 10.45 4.43
N GLY A 30 -10.37 10.61 4.34
CA GLY A 30 -9.43 10.21 5.37
C GLY A 30 -9.03 8.74 5.35
N GLN A 31 -9.71 7.85 4.60
CA GLN A 31 -9.25 6.45 4.46
C GLN A 31 -8.00 6.37 3.58
N ALA A 32 -7.08 5.48 3.94
CA ALA A 32 -5.82 5.35 3.24
C ALA A 32 -5.36 3.90 3.14
N LYS A 33 -4.62 3.63 2.06
CA LYS A 33 -3.94 2.35 1.82
C LYS A 33 -2.45 2.56 1.62
N ASN A 34 -1.64 1.54 1.93
CA ASN A 34 -0.24 1.46 1.54
C ASN A 34 0.06 0.11 0.86
N THR A 35 0.55 0.15 -0.38
CA THR A 35 0.93 -1.04 -1.15
C THR A 35 2.43 -1.29 -1.03
N TYR A 36 2.82 -2.43 -0.46
CA TYR A 36 4.22 -2.82 -0.24
C TYR A 36 4.73 -3.73 -1.35
N GLY A 37 5.64 -3.21 -2.17
CA GLY A 37 6.33 -3.94 -3.23
C GLY A 37 7.83 -3.67 -3.20
N THR A 38 8.41 -3.37 -4.35
CA THR A 38 9.81 -2.92 -4.42
C THR A 38 10.02 -1.63 -3.62
N GLY A 39 9.07 -0.70 -3.74
CA GLY A 39 8.86 0.45 -2.86
C GLY A 39 7.50 0.36 -2.17
N CYS A 40 7.08 1.44 -1.51
CA CYS A 40 5.73 1.60 -0.96
C CYS A 40 5.00 2.75 -1.65
N PHE A 41 3.70 2.62 -1.84
CA PHE A 41 2.83 3.66 -2.39
C PHE A 41 1.60 3.82 -1.51
N MET A 42 1.57 4.94 -0.77
CA MET A 42 0.48 5.31 0.10
C MET A 42 -0.43 6.28 -0.61
N LEU A 43 -1.73 5.98 -0.62
CA LEU A 43 -2.78 6.89 -1.09
C LEU A 43 -3.77 7.15 0.04
N LYS A 44 -4.13 8.41 0.25
CA LYS A 44 -5.18 8.84 1.19
C LYS A 44 -6.29 9.55 0.43
N ASN A 45 -7.51 9.04 0.52
CA ASN A 45 -8.70 9.65 -0.07
C ASN A 45 -8.97 11.02 0.60
N THR A 46 -9.16 12.07 -0.20
CA THR A 46 -9.45 13.44 0.26
C THR A 46 -10.84 13.92 -0.17
N GLY A 47 -11.72 12.97 -0.52
CA GLY A 47 -13.07 13.25 -0.99
C GLY A 47 -13.11 13.95 -2.35
N VAL A 48 -14.13 14.79 -2.56
CA VAL A 48 -14.41 15.45 -3.84
C VAL A 48 -13.63 16.76 -4.05
N LYS A 49 -12.82 17.16 -3.05
CA LYS A 49 -11.98 18.35 -3.13
C LYS A 49 -10.50 17.93 -3.20
N PRO A 50 -9.75 18.37 -4.21
CA PRO A 50 -8.31 18.11 -4.25
C PRO A 50 -7.62 18.87 -3.11
N VAL A 51 -6.69 18.20 -2.43
CA VAL A 51 -5.79 18.82 -1.46
C VAL A 51 -4.43 18.99 -2.15
N MET A 52 -3.96 20.23 -2.26
CA MET A 52 -2.64 20.53 -2.82
C MET A 52 -1.59 20.38 -1.71
N SER A 53 -0.55 19.60 -1.96
CA SER A 53 0.48 19.34 -0.95
C SER A 53 1.45 20.51 -0.81
N GLU A 54 1.76 20.86 0.44
CA GLU A 54 2.88 21.73 0.80
C GLU A 54 4.06 20.94 1.38
N HIS A 55 3.92 19.60 1.48
CA HIS A 55 4.88 18.69 2.13
C HIS A 55 5.43 17.62 1.17
N GLY A 56 5.46 17.90 -0.14
CA GLY A 56 6.10 17.05 -1.14
C GLY A 56 5.29 15.81 -1.54
N LEU A 57 3.98 15.79 -1.31
CA LEU A 57 3.08 14.75 -1.80
C LEU A 57 2.51 15.11 -3.18
N LEU A 58 2.02 14.11 -3.88
CA LEU A 58 1.31 14.28 -5.14
C LEU A 58 -0.20 14.41 -4.88
N THR A 59 -0.84 15.37 -5.52
CA THR A 59 -2.30 15.43 -5.62
C THR A 59 -2.74 14.69 -6.86
N THR A 60 -3.61 13.68 -6.71
CA THR A 60 -4.06 12.82 -7.81
C THR A 60 -5.55 12.54 -7.76
N VAL A 61 -6.09 11.98 -8.84
CA VAL A 61 -7.46 11.44 -8.86
C VAL A 61 -7.44 10.05 -8.21
N ALA A 62 -8.21 9.88 -7.14
CA ALA A 62 -8.43 8.58 -6.53
C ALA A 62 -9.24 7.68 -7.46
N TYR A 63 -10.41 8.15 -7.90
CA TYR A 63 -11.30 7.46 -8.83
C TYR A 63 -12.42 8.39 -9.33
N LYS A 64 -13.02 8.04 -10.47
CA LYS A 64 -14.29 8.62 -10.94
C LYS A 64 -15.20 7.49 -11.42
N LEU A 65 -16.15 7.08 -10.59
CA LEU A 65 -16.99 5.90 -10.82
C LEU A 65 -18.33 6.29 -11.44
N GLY A 66 -18.29 6.69 -12.72
CA GLY A 66 -19.47 7.07 -13.50
C GLY A 66 -19.36 8.46 -14.12
N LYS A 67 -20.11 8.69 -15.19
CA LYS A 67 -20.05 9.95 -15.97
C LYS A 67 -20.55 11.15 -15.16
N ASP A 68 -21.65 10.96 -14.41
CA ASP A 68 -22.36 11.97 -13.62
C ASP A 68 -21.97 12.00 -12.13
N LYS A 69 -21.02 11.14 -11.72
CA LYS A 69 -20.50 11.11 -10.36
C LYS A 69 -19.27 12.03 -10.25
N PRO A 70 -19.07 12.71 -9.10
CA PRO A 70 -17.89 13.53 -8.90
C PRO A 70 -16.62 12.66 -8.92
N ALA A 71 -15.51 13.27 -9.34
CA ALA A 71 -14.20 12.67 -9.11
C ALA A 71 -13.87 12.76 -7.62
N HIS A 72 -13.28 11.70 -7.08
CA HIS A 72 -12.62 11.71 -5.79
C HIS A 72 -11.13 11.87 -5.98
N TYR A 73 -10.48 12.55 -5.06
CA TYR A 73 -9.05 12.86 -5.08
C TYR A 73 -8.30 12.11 -3.98
N ALA A 74 -6.99 12.03 -4.13
CA ALA A 74 -6.10 11.51 -3.12
C ALA A 74 -4.81 12.32 -3.02
N LEU A 75 -4.23 12.30 -1.82
CA LEU A 75 -2.80 12.55 -1.64
C LEU A 75 -2.06 11.23 -1.83
N GLU A 76 -0.96 11.29 -2.58
CA GLU A 76 -0.08 10.17 -2.84
C GLU A 76 1.35 10.47 -2.38
N GLY A 77 1.94 9.53 -1.66
CA GLY A 77 3.34 9.55 -1.28
C GLY A 77 3.97 8.18 -1.52
N SER A 78 5.26 8.18 -1.85
CA SER A 78 5.97 6.95 -2.19
C SER A 78 7.31 6.84 -1.46
N VAL A 79 7.63 5.61 -1.07
CA VAL A 79 8.93 5.23 -0.52
C VAL A 79 9.62 4.39 -1.60
N ALA A 80 10.74 4.87 -2.13
CA ALA A 80 11.41 4.20 -3.25
C ALA A 80 11.89 2.78 -2.91
N ILE A 81 12.43 2.60 -1.70
CA ILE A 81 13.13 1.39 -1.28
C ILE A 81 12.40 0.75 -0.09
N ALA A 82 11.60 -0.26 -0.38
CA ALA A 82 10.94 -1.13 0.59
C ALA A 82 11.39 -2.58 0.40
N GLY A 83 10.72 -3.38 -0.43
CA GLY A 83 11.17 -4.75 -0.74
C GLY A 83 12.54 -4.79 -1.41
N ALA A 84 12.98 -3.68 -2.02
CA ALA A 84 14.34 -3.53 -2.50
C ALA A 84 15.41 -3.60 -1.40
N VAL A 85 15.16 -3.11 -0.17
CA VAL A 85 16.16 -3.24 0.90
C VAL A 85 16.37 -4.70 1.29
N VAL A 86 15.30 -5.49 1.34
CA VAL A 86 15.37 -6.94 1.62
C VAL A 86 16.14 -7.66 0.52
N ARG A 87 15.86 -7.34 -0.75
CA ARG A 87 16.61 -7.89 -1.88
C ARG A 87 18.08 -7.51 -1.83
N TRP A 88 18.39 -6.26 -1.53
CA TRP A 88 19.77 -5.78 -1.42
C TRP A 88 20.54 -6.49 -0.29
N LEU A 89 19.94 -6.68 0.89
CA LEU A 89 20.57 -7.44 1.98
C LEU A 89 20.91 -8.88 1.57
N LYS A 90 20.06 -9.50 0.76
CA LYS A 90 20.23 -10.86 0.24
C LYS A 90 21.29 -10.92 -0.87
N ASP A 91 21.07 -10.15 -1.94
CA ASP A 91 21.85 -10.23 -3.18
C ASP A 91 23.23 -9.56 -3.06
N ASN A 92 23.37 -8.50 -2.24
CA ASN A 92 24.61 -7.71 -2.17
C ASN A 92 25.43 -7.96 -0.90
N LEU A 93 24.79 -8.15 0.25
CA LEU A 93 25.49 -8.40 1.52
C LEU A 93 25.54 -9.87 1.93
N GLY A 94 24.78 -10.75 1.27
CA GLY A 94 24.71 -12.18 1.62
C GLY A 94 24.20 -12.44 3.04
N ILE A 95 23.50 -11.48 3.65
CA ILE A 95 22.95 -11.61 5.01
C ILE A 95 21.83 -12.64 5.06
N LEU A 96 21.05 -12.69 3.97
CA LEU A 96 19.91 -13.57 3.78
C LEU A 96 20.19 -14.53 2.63
N THR A 97 19.64 -15.73 2.74
CA THR A 97 19.62 -16.74 1.67
C THR A 97 18.38 -16.60 0.79
N SER A 98 17.27 -16.15 1.39
CA SER A 98 15.99 -15.88 0.72
C SER A 98 15.31 -14.65 1.33
N SER A 99 14.45 -13.96 0.58
CA SER A 99 13.74 -12.78 1.10
C SER A 99 12.80 -13.11 2.27
N SER A 100 12.28 -14.34 2.34
CA SER A 100 11.43 -14.81 3.45
C SER A 100 12.19 -15.01 4.77
N GLU A 101 13.50 -15.20 4.72
CA GLU A 101 14.33 -15.40 5.92
C GLU A 101 14.39 -14.14 6.81
N ILE A 102 14.16 -12.96 6.22
CA ILE A 102 14.31 -11.69 6.95
C ILE A 102 13.42 -11.60 8.18
N GLU A 103 12.20 -12.17 8.12
CA GLU A 103 11.27 -12.15 9.25
C GLU A 103 11.84 -12.91 10.44
N THR A 104 12.26 -14.16 10.24
CA THR A 104 12.86 -14.99 11.28
C THR A 104 14.14 -14.36 11.81
N LEU A 105 14.99 -13.83 10.92
CA LEU A 105 16.28 -13.27 11.28
C LEU A 105 16.12 -11.98 12.11
N ALA A 106 15.21 -11.08 11.71
CA ALA A 106 14.87 -9.88 12.46
C ALA A 106 14.20 -10.24 13.80
N ALA A 107 13.24 -11.17 13.81
CA ALA A 107 12.56 -11.60 15.03
C ALA A 107 13.53 -12.16 16.09
N ALA A 108 14.59 -12.85 15.66
CA ALA A 108 15.63 -13.34 16.55
C ALA A 108 16.41 -12.22 17.27
N ALA A 109 16.52 -11.03 16.66
CA ALA A 109 17.11 -9.86 17.32
C ALA A 109 16.12 -9.14 18.25
N GLY A 110 14.84 -9.05 17.87
CA GLY A 110 13.77 -8.38 18.62
C GLY A 110 13.87 -6.85 18.68
N THR A 111 15.02 -6.27 18.33
CA THR A 111 15.27 -4.82 18.24
C THR A 111 16.44 -4.56 17.28
N SER A 112 16.56 -3.33 16.78
CA SER A 112 17.74 -2.87 16.06
C SER A 112 18.92 -2.51 16.99
N TYR A 113 18.73 -2.45 18.31
CA TYR A 113 19.74 -2.00 19.29
C TYR A 113 20.39 -0.66 18.94
N GLY A 114 19.59 0.29 18.42
CA GLY A 114 20.09 1.61 18.01
C GLY A 114 20.84 1.61 16.67
N CYS A 115 20.85 0.49 15.94
CA CYS A 115 21.27 0.45 14.55
C CYS A 115 20.18 1.07 13.67
N TYR A 116 20.53 2.07 12.87
CA TYR A 116 19.60 2.66 11.91
C TYR A 116 20.08 2.41 10.49
N PHE A 117 19.13 2.12 9.60
CA PHE A 117 19.37 2.00 8.17
C PHE A 117 18.52 3.01 7.43
N VAL A 118 19.13 3.96 6.72
CA VAL A 118 18.47 4.83 5.74
C VAL A 118 18.73 4.24 4.35
N PRO A 119 17.77 3.56 3.70
CA PRO A 119 18.01 2.84 2.44
C PRO A 119 17.81 3.75 1.21
N ALA A 120 18.51 4.89 1.16
CA ALA A 120 18.40 5.87 0.05
C ALA A 120 19.24 5.48 -1.18
N PHE A 121 19.09 4.26 -1.72
CA PHE A 121 19.92 3.76 -2.84
C PHE A 121 19.73 4.54 -4.14
N SER A 122 18.56 5.15 -4.32
CA SER A 122 18.19 5.98 -5.47
C SER A 122 17.78 7.39 -5.03
N GLY A 123 18.34 7.87 -3.91
CA GLY A 123 17.86 9.08 -3.24
C GLY A 123 16.61 8.83 -2.38
N LEU A 124 16.09 9.90 -1.79
CA LEU A 124 14.87 9.92 -0.99
C LEU A 124 13.72 10.56 -1.78
N TYR A 125 12.54 9.95 -1.68
CA TYR A 125 11.32 10.44 -2.33
C TYR A 125 10.55 11.31 -1.32
N ALA A 126 9.22 11.39 -1.44
CA ALA A 126 8.39 12.11 -0.50
C ALA A 126 8.66 11.65 0.96
N PRO A 127 8.68 12.58 1.93
CA PRO A 127 8.48 14.03 1.79
C PRO A 127 9.76 14.83 1.44
N TYR A 128 10.91 14.18 1.26
CA TYR A 128 12.22 14.83 1.20
C TYR A 128 12.65 15.30 -0.19
N TRP A 129 12.38 14.49 -1.22
CA TRP A 129 12.82 14.74 -2.60
C TRP A 129 14.31 15.07 -2.72
N GLU A 130 15.16 14.23 -2.11
CA GLU A 130 16.61 14.41 -2.10
C GLU A 130 17.29 13.34 -2.99
N PRO A 131 17.51 13.63 -4.28
CA PRO A 131 18.12 12.68 -5.22
C PRO A 131 19.61 12.41 -4.93
N SER A 132 20.29 13.32 -4.21
CA SER A 132 21.70 13.13 -3.86
C SER A 132 21.90 12.24 -2.63
N ALA A 133 20.83 11.98 -1.85
CA ALA A 133 20.89 11.10 -0.69
C ALA A 133 21.40 9.70 -1.04
N ARG A 134 22.11 9.07 -0.11
CA ARG A 134 22.70 7.73 -0.26
C ARG A 134 22.37 6.86 0.94
N GLY A 135 22.48 5.55 0.72
CA GLY A 135 22.26 4.56 1.77
C GLY A 135 23.23 4.74 2.94
N ILE A 136 22.72 4.82 4.17
CA ILE A 136 23.52 4.91 5.40
C ILE A 136 23.11 3.82 6.38
N ILE A 137 24.10 3.13 6.95
CA ILE A 137 23.92 2.29 8.13
C ILE A 137 24.76 2.91 9.26
N CYS A 138 24.16 3.17 10.40
CA CYS A 138 24.82 3.82 11.54
C CYS A 138 24.36 3.23 12.88
N GLY A 139 24.99 3.65 13.98
CA GLY A 139 24.72 3.10 15.31
C GLY A 139 25.29 1.69 15.53
N LEU A 140 26.32 1.32 14.76
CA LEU A 140 26.98 0.02 14.89
C LEU A 140 27.83 -0.04 16.16
N THR A 141 27.73 -1.15 16.88
CA THR A 141 28.58 -1.48 18.03
C THR A 141 29.18 -2.88 17.83
N GLN A 142 30.10 -3.31 18.71
CA GLN A 142 30.63 -4.69 18.70
C GLN A 142 29.56 -5.78 18.91
N PHE A 143 28.37 -5.41 19.41
CA PHE A 143 27.24 -6.33 19.60
C PHE A 143 26.33 -6.40 18.36
N THR A 144 26.49 -5.48 17.41
CA THR A 144 25.68 -5.45 16.20
C THR A 144 26.04 -6.64 15.30
N ASN A 145 25.00 -7.29 14.73
CA ASN A 145 25.16 -8.48 13.91
C ASN A 145 24.11 -8.46 12.78
N ARG A 146 24.13 -9.48 11.92
CA ARG A 146 23.25 -9.55 10.74
C ARG A 146 21.75 -9.49 11.07
N SER A 147 21.33 -9.97 12.24
CA SER A 147 19.94 -9.92 12.69
C SER A 147 19.49 -8.51 13.05
N HIS A 148 20.36 -7.73 13.68
CA HIS A 148 20.11 -6.31 13.96
C HIS A 148 19.96 -5.49 12.67
N LEU A 149 20.77 -5.79 11.65
CA LEU A 149 20.67 -5.16 10.33
C LEU A 149 19.37 -5.52 9.61
N ALA A 150 18.95 -6.79 9.68
CA ALA A 150 17.67 -7.24 9.15
C ALA A 150 16.49 -6.53 9.84
N PHE A 151 16.54 -6.37 11.16
CA PHE A 151 15.53 -5.63 11.91
C PHE A 151 15.50 -4.15 11.50
N ALA A 152 16.66 -3.48 11.49
CA ALA A 152 16.79 -2.08 11.11
C ALA A 152 16.28 -1.82 9.67
N ALA A 153 16.45 -2.78 8.76
CA ALA A 153 15.92 -2.68 7.39
C ALA A 153 14.38 -2.70 7.34
N LEU A 154 13.72 -3.54 8.15
CA LEU A 154 12.25 -3.53 8.25
C LEU A 154 11.77 -2.24 8.94
N GLU A 155 12.45 -1.84 10.01
CA GLU A 155 12.15 -0.61 10.76
C GLU A 155 12.25 0.64 9.86
N ALA A 156 13.25 0.70 8.97
CA ALA A 156 13.43 1.77 7.99
C ALA A 156 12.26 1.94 7.01
N VAL A 157 11.63 0.84 6.60
CA VAL A 157 10.42 0.90 5.76
C VAL A 157 9.26 1.51 6.55
N CYS A 158 9.13 1.12 7.82
CA CYS A 158 8.09 1.65 8.70
C CYS A 158 8.26 3.14 9.01
N PHE A 159 9.50 3.60 9.25
CA PHE A 159 9.77 5.01 9.48
C PHE A 159 9.51 5.88 8.25
N GLN A 160 9.98 5.48 7.07
CA GLN A 160 9.67 6.23 5.84
C GLN A 160 8.16 6.26 5.55
N THR A 161 7.46 5.16 5.83
CA THR A 161 5.99 5.12 5.75
C THR A 161 5.33 6.11 6.72
N ARG A 162 5.86 6.23 7.94
CA ARG A 162 5.40 7.22 8.94
C ARG A 162 5.63 8.65 8.45
N GLU A 163 6.79 8.94 7.88
CA GLU A 163 7.11 10.29 7.38
C GLU A 163 6.15 10.72 6.26
N VAL A 164 5.78 9.80 5.36
CA VAL A 164 4.73 10.04 4.35
C VAL A 164 3.37 10.28 4.99
N LEU A 165 2.99 9.46 5.98
CA LEU A 165 1.72 9.62 6.68
C LEU A 165 1.63 10.94 7.47
N ASP A 166 2.73 11.35 8.10
CA ASP A 166 2.81 12.61 8.83
C ASP A 166 2.66 13.80 7.86
N ALA A 167 3.28 13.74 6.68
CA ALA A 167 3.05 14.73 5.61
C ALA A 167 1.58 14.76 5.17
N MET A 168 0.95 13.59 4.98
CA MET A 168 -0.46 13.51 4.58
C MET A 168 -1.39 14.12 5.62
N ASN A 169 -1.14 13.87 6.90
CA ASN A 169 -1.93 14.41 8.00
C ASN A 169 -1.81 15.94 8.08
N ARG A 170 -0.62 16.49 7.81
CA ARG A 170 -0.41 17.95 7.77
C ARG A 170 -1.14 18.60 6.61
N ASP A 171 -1.04 18.04 5.40
CA ASP A 171 -1.69 18.61 4.22
C ASP A 171 -3.22 18.51 4.26
N SER A 172 -3.75 17.38 4.74
CA SER A 172 -5.22 17.17 4.79
C SER A 172 -5.90 17.74 6.03
N GLY A 173 -5.15 18.15 7.06
CA GLY A 173 -5.70 18.64 8.33
C GLY A 173 -6.43 17.59 9.18
N ALA A 174 -6.40 16.31 8.79
CA ALA A 174 -7.09 15.23 9.47
C ALA A 174 -6.14 14.05 9.72
N SER A 175 -6.10 13.53 10.94
CA SER A 175 -5.28 12.37 11.29
C SER A 175 -5.86 11.08 10.72
N LEU A 176 -5.02 10.26 10.07
CA LEU A 176 -5.38 8.89 9.72
C LEU A 176 -5.63 8.06 10.99
N THR A 177 -6.72 7.30 11.02
CA THR A 177 -7.11 6.48 12.19
C THR A 177 -6.81 5.00 12.01
N GLN A 178 -6.60 4.54 10.78
CA GLN A 178 -6.28 3.15 10.44
C GLN A 178 -5.64 3.10 9.05
N LEU A 179 -4.64 2.25 8.84
CA LEU A 179 -4.01 2.06 7.54
C LEU A 179 -4.38 0.70 6.93
N GLN A 180 -4.91 0.69 5.70
CA GLN A 180 -5.13 -0.53 4.93
C GLN A 180 -3.82 -0.89 4.21
N VAL A 181 -3.47 -2.17 4.14
CA VAL A 181 -2.20 -2.59 3.52
C VAL A 181 -2.37 -3.76 2.58
N ASP A 182 -1.59 -3.78 1.50
CA ASP A 182 -1.52 -4.89 0.56
C ASP A 182 -0.11 -5.01 -0.05
N GLY A 183 0.12 -6.06 -0.83
CA GLY A 183 1.39 -6.31 -1.50
C GLY A 183 2.28 -7.36 -0.80
N GLY A 184 3.39 -7.68 -1.46
CA GLY A 184 4.18 -8.88 -1.12
C GLY A 184 4.80 -8.86 0.28
N MET A 185 5.17 -7.68 0.80
CA MET A 185 5.78 -7.61 2.14
C MET A 185 4.77 -7.75 3.27
N THR A 186 3.47 -7.59 3.02
CA THR A 186 2.46 -7.66 4.09
C THR A 186 2.28 -9.08 4.64
N THR A 187 2.89 -10.09 4.01
CA THR A 187 2.97 -11.45 4.55
C THR A 187 3.87 -11.54 5.78
N ASN A 188 4.82 -10.61 5.94
CA ASN A 188 5.73 -10.52 7.08
C ASN A 188 5.01 -9.90 8.27
N LYS A 189 4.70 -10.73 9.28
CA LYS A 189 3.88 -10.32 10.43
C LYS A 189 4.64 -9.37 11.35
N LEU A 190 5.96 -9.56 11.48
CA LEU A 190 6.83 -8.64 12.23
C LEU A 190 6.78 -7.24 11.62
N LEU A 191 6.89 -7.11 10.30
CA LEU A 191 6.79 -5.82 9.61
C LEU A 191 5.42 -5.16 9.84
N MET A 192 4.33 -5.92 9.75
CA MET A 192 2.98 -5.38 9.96
C MET A 192 2.76 -4.90 11.40
N GLN A 193 3.27 -5.66 12.38
CA GLN A 193 3.24 -5.26 13.78
C GLN A 193 4.09 -4.00 14.02
N LEU A 194 5.34 -3.99 13.52
CA LEU A 194 6.21 -2.81 13.59
C LEU A 194 5.58 -1.58 12.96
N GLN A 195 4.87 -1.74 11.84
CA GLN A 195 4.19 -0.63 11.19
C GLN A 195 3.05 -0.08 12.06
N ALA A 196 2.23 -0.96 12.66
CA ALA A 196 1.17 -0.54 13.58
C ALA A 196 1.72 0.20 14.80
N ASP A 197 2.80 -0.34 15.38
CA ASP A 197 3.50 0.27 16.52
C ASP A 197 4.06 1.65 16.16
N ILE A 198 4.78 1.74 15.04
CA ILE A 198 5.46 2.97 14.62
C ILE A 198 4.46 4.06 14.22
N LEU A 199 3.34 3.72 13.58
CA LEU A 199 2.30 4.70 13.23
C LEU A 199 1.40 5.03 14.41
N CYS A 200 1.39 4.21 15.46
CA CYS A 200 0.46 4.30 16.57
C CYS A 200 -1.02 4.25 16.15
N ILE A 201 -1.32 3.56 15.04
CA ILE A 201 -2.68 3.31 14.54
C ILE A 201 -2.78 1.85 14.07
N PRO A 202 -3.99 1.28 14.00
CA PRO A 202 -4.14 -0.09 13.55
C PRO A 202 -3.78 -0.24 12.06
N VAL A 203 -3.14 -1.35 11.74
CA VAL A 203 -2.82 -1.78 10.37
C VAL A 203 -3.71 -2.96 10.01
N VAL A 204 -4.42 -2.87 8.89
CA VAL A 204 -5.40 -3.88 8.46
C VAL A 204 -5.00 -4.46 7.13
N ARG A 205 -4.76 -5.77 7.12
CA ARG A 205 -4.39 -6.56 5.95
C ARG A 205 -5.58 -7.43 5.54
N PRO A 206 -6.13 -7.27 4.33
CA PRO A 206 -7.18 -8.16 3.84
C PRO A 206 -6.65 -9.58 3.62
N SER A 207 -7.51 -10.59 3.81
CA SER A 207 -7.17 -11.99 3.54
C SER A 207 -6.95 -12.26 2.04
N MET A 208 -7.58 -11.46 1.18
CA MET A 208 -7.42 -11.48 -0.27
C MET A 208 -6.34 -10.46 -0.65
N SER A 209 -5.25 -10.92 -1.26
CA SER A 209 -4.06 -10.10 -1.50
C SER A 209 -4.09 -9.26 -2.78
N GLU A 210 -4.97 -9.58 -3.73
CA GLU A 210 -5.04 -8.98 -5.07
C GLU A 210 -5.96 -7.74 -5.10
N THR A 211 -5.75 -6.80 -4.18
CA THR A 211 -6.62 -5.62 -4.02
C THR A 211 -6.63 -4.72 -5.26
N THR A 212 -5.51 -4.63 -5.99
CA THR A 212 -5.43 -3.88 -7.25
C THR A 212 -6.39 -4.44 -8.31
N ALA A 213 -6.37 -5.77 -8.52
CA ALA A 213 -7.27 -6.42 -9.48
C ALA A 213 -8.72 -6.34 -9.02
N LEU A 214 -8.96 -6.48 -7.71
CA LEU A 214 -10.29 -6.33 -7.11
C LEU A 214 -10.87 -4.94 -7.38
N GLY A 215 -10.12 -3.86 -7.18
CA GLY A 215 -10.63 -2.52 -7.41
C GLY A 215 -10.99 -2.24 -8.88
N ALA A 216 -10.21 -2.77 -9.82
CA ALA A 216 -10.56 -2.70 -11.23
C ALA A 216 -11.85 -3.48 -11.53
N ALA A 217 -12.02 -4.66 -10.92
CA ALA A 217 -13.23 -5.47 -11.04
C ALA A 217 -14.46 -4.77 -10.43
N MET A 218 -14.31 -4.13 -9.27
CA MET A 218 -15.36 -3.35 -8.61
C MET A 218 -15.78 -2.17 -9.50
N ALA A 219 -14.83 -1.43 -10.06
CA ALA A 219 -15.12 -0.32 -10.97
C ALA A 219 -15.86 -0.79 -12.23
N ALA A 220 -15.42 -1.91 -12.84
CA ALA A 220 -16.08 -2.49 -13.99
C ALA A 220 -17.47 -3.04 -13.68
N GLY A 221 -17.63 -3.70 -12.52
CA GLY A 221 -18.89 -4.30 -12.07
C GLY A 221 -19.95 -3.27 -11.66
N ALA A 222 -19.52 -2.11 -11.18
CA ALA A 222 -20.38 -0.98 -10.81
C ALA A 222 -20.70 -0.03 -11.97
N ALA A 223 -20.14 -0.26 -13.16
CA ALA A 223 -20.37 0.60 -14.31
C ALA A 223 -21.83 0.56 -14.79
N GLU A 224 -22.30 1.68 -15.33
CA GLU A 224 -23.64 1.83 -15.89
C GLU A 224 -23.90 0.75 -16.95
N GLY A 225 -24.97 -0.02 -16.77
CA GLY A 225 -25.36 -1.14 -17.62
C GLY A 225 -24.73 -2.49 -17.26
N VAL A 226 -23.71 -2.53 -16.40
CA VAL A 226 -23.19 -3.76 -15.79
C VAL A 226 -23.90 -4.04 -14.47
N ASN A 227 -23.81 -3.12 -13.51
CA ASN A 227 -24.52 -3.12 -12.22
C ASN A 227 -24.51 -4.46 -11.43
N VAL A 228 -23.45 -5.27 -11.55
CA VAL A 228 -23.29 -6.53 -10.78
C VAL A 228 -22.61 -6.31 -9.43
N TRP A 229 -22.08 -5.11 -9.19
CA TRP A 229 -21.41 -4.75 -7.94
C TRP A 229 -21.93 -3.41 -7.41
N SER A 230 -22.32 -3.35 -6.14
CA SER A 230 -22.62 -2.07 -5.47
C SER A 230 -21.37 -1.49 -4.81
N ILE A 231 -21.01 -0.27 -5.21
CA ILE A 231 -19.92 0.52 -4.61
C ILE A 231 -20.42 1.47 -3.52
N ASN A 232 -21.68 1.33 -3.10
CA ASN A 232 -22.19 2.06 -1.95
C ASN A 232 -21.61 1.43 -0.67
N PRO A 233 -21.03 2.23 0.25
CA PRO A 233 -20.46 1.71 1.49
C PRO A 233 -21.44 0.91 2.37
N GLU A 234 -22.74 1.17 2.24
CA GLU A 234 -23.81 0.49 3.00
C GLU A 234 -24.06 -0.94 2.51
N ASP A 235 -23.79 -1.21 1.24
CA ASP A 235 -24.01 -2.51 0.60
C ASP A 235 -22.75 -3.40 0.65
N MET A 236 -21.63 -2.86 1.15
CA MET A 236 -20.34 -3.56 1.17
C MET A 236 -20.26 -4.55 2.31
N THR A 237 -19.96 -5.80 1.97
CA THR A 237 -19.69 -6.85 2.94
C THR A 237 -18.35 -6.61 3.64
N CYS A 238 -18.30 -6.98 4.93
CA CYS A 238 -17.07 -6.91 5.70
C CYS A 238 -16.01 -7.84 5.07
N VAL A 239 -14.85 -7.27 4.74
CA VAL A 239 -13.72 -8.02 4.21
C VAL A 239 -12.99 -8.72 5.35
N THR A 240 -12.90 -10.04 5.29
CA THR A 240 -12.09 -10.83 6.22
C THR A 240 -10.66 -10.31 6.21
N SER A 241 -10.16 -9.86 7.36
CA SER A 241 -8.88 -9.20 7.48
C SER A 241 -8.15 -9.58 8.76
N GLU A 242 -6.82 -9.51 8.72
CA GLU A 242 -5.95 -9.56 9.88
C GLU A 242 -5.65 -8.12 10.33
N LYS A 243 -5.83 -7.85 11.62
CA LYS A 243 -5.67 -6.51 12.19
C LYS A 243 -4.54 -6.52 13.22
N TYR A 244 -3.55 -5.67 12.99
CA TYR A 244 -2.43 -5.44 13.90
C TYR A 244 -2.74 -4.18 14.70
N GLN A 245 -2.85 -4.33 16.02
CA GLN A 245 -3.06 -3.22 16.93
C GLN A 245 -1.71 -2.70 17.42
N PRO A 246 -1.55 -1.38 17.65
CA PRO A 246 -0.37 -0.86 18.31
C PRO A 246 -0.22 -1.50 19.70
N GLN A 247 0.96 -2.06 19.97
CA GLN A 247 1.36 -2.67 21.23
C GLN A 247 2.33 -1.78 22.02
N ILE A 248 2.92 -0.78 21.37
CA ILE A 248 3.83 0.19 21.99
C ILE A 248 3.07 1.51 22.24
N LYS A 249 3.34 2.13 23.39
CA LYS A 249 2.79 3.46 23.68
C LYS A 249 3.43 4.52 22.76
N PRO A 250 2.71 5.60 22.40
CA PRO A 250 3.26 6.65 21.54
C PRO A 250 4.62 7.18 21.99
N GLU A 251 4.83 7.34 23.31
CA GLU A 251 6.09 7.84 23.90
C GLU A 251 7.31 6.99 23.48
N GLY A 252 7.12 5.68 23.35
CA GLY A 252 8.18 4.72 22.99
C GLY A 252 8.66 4.85 21.54
N VAL A 253 7.93 5.56 20.69
CA VAL A 253 8.24 5.69 19.26
C VAL A 253 8.89 7.03 18.92
N TYR A 254 8.70 8.07 19.73
CA TYR A 254 9.21 9.41 19.41
C TYR A 254 10.73 9.45 19.28
N LEU A 255 11.47 8.88 20.24
CA LEU A 255 12.93 8.90 20.20
C LEU A 255 13.48 8.12 19.00
N PRO A 256 13.05 6.87 18.71
CA PRO A 256 13.46 6.18 17.50
C PRO A 256 13.14 6.93 16.20
N ALA A 257 11.94 7.52 16.08
CA ALA A 257 11.55 8.28 14.88
C ALA A 257 12.39 9.54 14.70
N LEU A 258 12.67 10.27 15.79
CA LEU A 258 13.56 11.45 15.78
C LEU A 258 14.99 11.06 15.38
N SER A 259 15.52 9.98 15.95
CA SER A 259 16.84 9.47 15.60
C SER A 259 16.91 9.10 14.12
N PHE A 260 15.91 8.40 13.60
CA PHE A 260 15.84 8.06 12.18
C PHE A 260 15.84 9.32 11.28
N HIS A 261 15.00 10.30 11.60
CA HIS A 261 14.93 11.58 10.88
C HIS A 261 16.28 12.32 10.86
N ALA A 262 17.02 12.28 11.97
CA ALA A 262 18.37 12.85 12.04
C ALA A 262 19.34 12.14 11.08
N GLN A 263 19.25 10.81 10.96
CA GLN A 263 20.08 10.05 10.02
C GLN A 263 19.72 10.32 8.56
N VAL A 264 18.42 10.47 8.28
CA VAL A 264 17.95 10.91 6.96
C VAL A 264 18.56 12.27 6.59
N SER A 265 18.57 13.23 7.51
CA SER A 265 19.19 14.55 7.30
C SER A 265 20.69 14.45 7.04
N GLY A 266 21.39 13.56 7.77
CA GLY A 266 22.81 13.26 7.52
C GLY A 266 23.07 12.65 6.13
N SER A 267 22.11 11.88 5.59
CA SER A 267 22.26 11.23 4.27
C SER A 267 22.31 12.19 3.07
N GLY A 268 21.67 13.35 3.17
CA GLY A 268 21.77 14.41 2.16
C GLY A 268 23.06 15.23 2.23
N SER A 269 23.74 15.22 3.39
CA SER A 269 24.96 16.02 3.61
C SER A 269 26.25 15.34 3.14
N VAL A 270 26.17 14.09 2.63
CA VAL A 270 27.36 13.33 2.17
C VAL A 270 28.08 14.03 1.00
N TYR A 271 27.40 14.94 0.28
CA TYR A 271 27.97 15.76 -0.79
C TYR A 271 27.62 17.27 -0.71
N GLY A 272 27.04 17.75 0.40
CA GLY A 272 26.59 19.15 0.57
C GLY A 272 27.18 19.82 1.82
N ASP A 273 27.46 21.13 1.74
CA ASP A 273 28.01 21.93 2.85
C ASP A 273 27.22 21.76 4.16
N ALA A 274 27.95 21.64 5.28
CA ALA A 274 27.39 21.34 6.59
C ALA A 274 26.28 22.31 7.02
N PRO A 275 25.12 21.83 7.51
CA PRO A 275 24.06 22.72 8.00
C PRO A 275 24.42 23.39 9.33
N SER A 276 24.18 24.70 9.44
CA SER A 276 24.42 25.49 10.67
C SER A 276 23.47 25.10 11.81
N GLN A 277 23.98 25.09 13.05
CA GLN A 277 23.34 24.59 14.29
C GLN A 277 21.97 25.21 14.68
N SER A 278 21.47 26.22 13.97
CA SER A 278 20.25 26.96 14.32
C SER A 278 18.94 26.31 13.87
N SER A 279 18.95 25.29 13.01
CA SER A 279 17.72 24.71 12.43
C SER A 279 17.04 23.64 13.30
N ILE A 280 17.73 23.10 14.31
CA ILE A 280 17.29 21.94 15.11
C ILE A 280 16.33 22.36 16.25
N ALA A 281 16.42 23.58 16.75
CA ALA A 281 15.72 24.00 17.97
C ALA A 281 14.24 24.42 17.79
N ASN A 282 13.80 24.76 16.57
CA ASN A 282 12.48 25.40 16.35
C ASN A 282 11.35 24.45 15.94
N ARG A 283 11.57 23.13 15.81
CA ARG A 283 10.54 22.19 15.29
C ARG A 283 9.82 21.35 16.35
N CYS A 284 10.12 21.51 17.64
CA CYS A 284 9.53 20.72 18.71
C CYS A 284 8.64 21.56 19.65
N ARG A 285 7.38 21.78 19.27
CA ARG A 285 6.29 22.07 20.24
C ARG A 285 4.99 21.40 19.79
N VAL A 286 4.47 20.49 20.61
CA VAL A 286 3.09 19.97 20.53
C VAL A 286 2.50 19.96 21.93
N THR A 287 1.30 20.53 22.08
CA THR A 287 0.47 20.56 23.30
C THR A 287 -0.62 19.47 23.26
N PRO A 288 -1.00 18.85 24.40
CA PRO A 288 -1.94 17.72 24.42
C PRO A 288 -3.41 18.11 24.63
N GLY A 289 -4.34 17.41 23.98
CA GLY A 289 -5.80 17.54 24.14
C GLY A 289 -6.48 16.18 24.42
N ARG A 290 -7.47 16.19 25.31
CA ARG A 290 -8.06 15.06 26.06
C ARG A 290 -9.08 14.18 25.30
N HIS A 291 -9.21 12.94 25.77
CA HIS A 291 -10.16 11.89 25.35
C HIS A 291 -11.62 12.07 25.81
N GLY A 292 -12.54 11.41 25.08
CA GLY A 292 -13.86 10.99 25.54
C GLY A 292 -14.35 9.73 24.77
N LEU A 293 -14.70 8.67 25.50
CA LEU A 293 -15.23 7.38 25.03
C LEU A 293 -16.77 7.38 25.03
N ASN A 294 -17.41 6.54 24.19
CA ASN A 294 -18.62 5.76 24.56
C ASN A 294 -19.00 4.66 23.55
N GLN A 295 -19.74 3.66 24.05
CA GLN A 295 -19.99 2.28 23.59
C GLN A 295 -21.34 2.04 22.86
N GLY A 296 -21.52 0.81 22.30
CA GLY A 296 -22.78 0.07 22.05
C GLY A 296 -23.37 0.20 20.64
N ASP A 297 -23.96 -0.79 19.96
CA ASP A 297 -24.38 -2.18 20.24
C ASP A 297 -24.58 -2.94 18.89
N GLY A 298 -24.64 -4.28 18.94
CA GLY A 298 -24.56 -5.18 17.77
C GLY A 298 -25.87 -5.56 17.03
N MET A 299 -25.72 -6.38 15.98
CA MET A 299 -26.76 -7.22 15.37
C MET A 299 -26.14 -8.39 14.59
N ASP A 300 -26.84 -9.53 14.59
CA ASP A 300 -26.46 -10.83 14.01
C ASP A 300 -26.41 -10.86 12.46
N PRO A 301 -25.55 -11.72 11.86
CA PRO A 301 -25.37 -11.81 10.42
C PRO A 301 -26.32 -12.81 9.74
N LEU A 302 -26.96 -12.38 8.64
CA LEU A 302 -27.60 -13.26 7.66
C LEU A 302 -26.54 -13.81 6.69
N SER A 303 -26.50 -15.13 6.57
CA SER A 303 -25.53 -15.89 5.80
C SER A 303 -25.94 -16.05 4.33
N HIS A 304 -25.08 -15.60 3.42
CA HIS A 304 -25.11 -16.01 2.01
C HIS A 304 -23.73 -16.54 1.61
N THR A 305 -23.71 -17.77 1.11
CA THR A 305 -22.53 -18.54 0.72
C THR A 305 -22.16 -18.23 -0.73
N PHE A 306 -20.89 -17.92 -0.99
CA PHE A 306 -20.34 -17.68 -2.32
C PHE A 306 -19.80 -18.99 -2.93
N HIS A 307 -20.12 -19.27 -4.20
CA HIS A 307 -19.49 -20.35 -4.95
C HIS A 307 -18.27 -19.84 -5.73
N VAL A 308 -17.08 -20.11 -5.21
CA VAL A 308 -15.81 -19.99 -5.94
C VAL A 308 -15.75 -21.13 -6.96
N GLY A 309 -15.62 -20.82 -8.25
CA GLY A 309 -15.46 -21.84 -9.28
C GLY A 309 -14.13 -22.58 -9.11
N GLU A 310 -14.16 -23.91 -9.12
CA GLU A 310 -12.96 -24.72 -8.98
C GLU A 310 -11.97 -24.49 -10.14
N PRO A 311 -10.65 -24.45 -9.85
CA PRO A 311 -9.64 -24.36 -10.89
C PRO A 311 -9.73 -25.57 -11.81
N LYS A 312 -9.72 -25.32 -13.13
CA LYS A 312 -9.75 -26.39 -14.13
C LYS A 312 -8.54 -27.32 -13.94
N PRO A 313 -8.70 -28.65 -14.11
CA PRO A 313 -7.56 -29.57 -14.11
C PRO A 313 -6.49 -29.10 -15.10
N GLY A 314 -5.25 -28.93 -14.63
CA GLY A 314 -4.13 -28.43 -15.44
C GLY A 314 -4.00 -26.91 -15.50
N ALA A 315 -4.64 -26.14 -14.60
CA ALA A 315 -4.44 -24.69 -14.51
C ALA A 315 -2.95 -24.35 -14.28
N PRO A 316 -2.38 -23.38 -15.03
CA PRO A 316 -0.97 -23.04 -14.91
C PRO A 316 -0.68 -22.40 -13.56
N VAL A 317 0.54 -22.62 -13.06
CA VAL A 317 1.07 -21.94 -11.88
C VAL A 317 1.09 -20.43 -12.15
N CYS A 318 0.48 -19.67 -11.25
CA CYS A 318 0.26 -18.24 -11.33
C CYS A 318 1.58 -17.49 -11.10
N HIS A 319 2.41 -17.39 -12.15
CA HIS A 319 3.61 -16.57 -12.10
C HIS A 319 3.24 -15.08 -12.33
N PRO A 320 3.84 -14.11 -11.61
CA PRO A 320 3.54 -12.69 -11.80
C PRO A 320 3.73 -12.16 -13.24
N SER A 321 4.57 -12.82 -14.04
CA SER A 321 4.72 -12.51 -15.47
C SER A 321 3.56 -13.05 -16.33
N LEU A 322 2.98 -14.20 -15.96
CA LEU A 322 1.83 -14.78 -16.64
C LEU A 322 0.56 -13.95 -16.38
N LEU A 323 0.35 -13.52 -15.12
CA LEU A 323 -0.75 -12.63 -14.76
C LEU A 323 -0.65 -11.30 -15.50
N ARG A 324 0.52 -10.66 -15.49
CA ARG A 324 0.79 -9.42 -16.24
C ARG A 324 0.65 -9.57 -17.75
N ARG A 325 1.07 -10.71 -18.31
CA ARG A 325 0.89 -11.02 -19.74
C ARG A 325 -0.60 -11.13 -20.07
N LYS A 326 -1.38 -11.85 -19.27
CA LYS A 326 -2.83 -11.99 -19.46
C LYS A 326 -3.54 -10.64 -19.33
N GLN A 327 -3.19 -9.83 -18.34
CA GLN A 327 -3.69 -8.46 -18.21
C GLN A 327 -3.32 -7.58 -19.42
N ARG A 328 -2.09 -7.68 -19.94
CA ARG A 328 -1.67 -6.96 -21.16
C ARG A 328 -2.40 -7.42 -22.42
N GLU A 329 -2.63 -8.73 -22.59
CA GLU A 329 -3.39 -9.27 -23.72
C GLU A 329 -4.81 -8.65 -23.78
N VAL A 330 -5.45 -8.46 -22.62
CA VAL A 330 -6.75 -7.76 -22.52
C VAL A 330 -6.63 -6.26 -22.87
N LEU A 331 -5.62 -5.58 -22.34
CA LEU A 331 -5.39 -4.15 -22.61
C LEU A 331 -5.03 -3.85 -24.08
N TYR A 332 -4.31 -4.75 -24.76
CA TYR A 332 -3.97 -4.58 -26.18
C TYR A 332 -5.18 -4.76 -27.09
N ALA A 333 -6.02 -5.77 -26.82
CA ALA A 333 -7.28 -5.93 -27.54
C ALA A 333 -8.20 -4.70 -27.41
N TRP A 334 -8.16 -4.05 -26.24
CA TRP A 334 -8.92 -2.82 -25.96
C TRP A 334 -8.44 -1.61 -26.76
N ARG A 335 -7.12 -1.44 -26.92
CA ARG A 335 -6.56 -0.36 -27.73
C ARG A 335 -7.07 -0.43 -29.16
N GLU A 336 -7.12 -1.63 -29.74
CA GLU A 336 -7.62 -1.84 -31.11
C GLU A 336 -9.13 -1.53 -31.24
N ASP A 337 -9.95 -1.99 -30.30
CA ASP A 337 -11.40 -1.78 -30.37
C ASP A 337 -11.79 -0.30 -30.16
N ILE A 338 -11.14 0.44 -29.24
CA ILE A 338 -11.33 1.89 -29.06
C ILE A 338 -10.93 2.67 -30.31
N THR A 339 -9.78 2.34 -30.92
CA THR A 339 -9.36 3.00 -32.16
C THR A 339 -10.30 2.75 -33.33
N SER A 340 -11.16 1.73 -33.25
CA SER A 340 -12.11 1.37 -34.31
C SER A 340 -13.53 1.95 -34.13
N GLY A 341 -13.80 2.71 -33.07
CA GLY A 341 -15.08 3.40 -32.86
C GLY A 341 -16.30 2.49 -32.58
N ARG A 342 -16.09 1.23 -32.20
CA ARG A 342 -17.16 0.27 -31.89
C ARG A 342 -17.55 0.34 -30.40
N THR A 343 -18.78 0.74 -30.10
CA THR A 343 -19.40 0.63 -28.76
C THR A 343 -20.19 -0.68 -28.64
N PRO A 344 -19.88 -1.59 -27.69
CA PRO A 344 -20.61 -2.86 -27.54
C PRO A 344 -21.98 -2.70 -26.84
N ASP A 345 -22.91 -3.63 -27.13
CA ASP A 345 -24.22 -3.75 -26.48
C ASP A 345 -24.10 -4.31 -25.05
N VAL A 346 -24.66 -3.61 -24.07
CA VAL A 346 -24.33 -3.72 -22.64
C VAL A 346 -25.14 -4.81 -21.91
N LYS A 347 -26.11 -5.45 -22.58
CA LYS A 347 -27.07 -6.38 -21.92
C LYS A 347 -26.55 -7.80 -21.62
N SER A 348 -25.28 -8.09 -21.88
CA SER A 348 -24.69 -9.43 -21.70
C SER A 348 -23.30 -9.38 -21.04
N CYS A 349 -23.20 -8.61 -19.95
CA CYS A 349 -21.94 -8.39 -19.26
C CYS A 349 -21.49 -9.63 -18.47
N VAL A 350 -20.18 -9.88 -18.49
CA VAL A 350 -19.53 -10.85 -17.61
C VAL A 350 -18.20 -10.23 -17.17
N VAL A 351 -17.99 -10.04 -15.86
CA VAL A 351 -16.71 -9.54 -15.34
C VAL A 351 -15.71 -10.70 -15.30
N ILE A 352 -14.54 -10.53 -15.91
CA ILE A 352 -13.49 -11.54 -15.93
C ILE A 352 -12.27 -11.00 -15.18
N VAL A 353 -12.06 -11.51 -13.97
CA VAL A 353 -10.90 -11.18 -13.11
C VAL A 353 -9.94 -12.35 -13.10
N PHE A 354 -8.69 -12.11 -13.51
CA PHE A 354 -7.63 -13.08 -13.34
C PHE A 354 -7.00 -12.89 -11.96
N MET A 355 -6.98 -13.94 -11.15
CA MET A 355 -6.44 -13.96 -9.79
C MET A 355 -5.57 -15.19 -9.58
N CYS A 356 -4.81 -15.23 -8.49
CA CYS A 356 -4.18 -16.45 -8.01
C CYS A 356 -4.96 -16.97 -6.78
N ASP A 357 -5.19 -18.28 -6.66
CA ASP A 357 -5.73 -18.88 -5.43
C ASP A 357 -4.65 -19.09 -4.36
N LYS A 358 -5.04 -19.67 -3.21
CA LYS A 358 -4.13 -19.98 -2.08
C LYS A 358 -3.03 -20.99 -2.44
N GLU A 359 -3.23 -21.77 -3.51
CA GLU A 359 -2.25 -22.73 -4.05
C GLU A 359 -1.45 -22.13 -5.22
N ASN A 360 -1.55 -20.82 -5.42
CA ASN A 360 -0.85 -20.09 -6.46
C ASN A 360 -1.23 -20.54 -7.88
N ARG A 361 -2.47 -20.98 -8.10
CA ARG A 361 -3.01 -21.33 -9.42
C ARG A 361 -3.78 -20.15 -10.00
N LEU A 362 -3.68 -19.96 -11.32
CA LEU A 362 -4.45 -18.92 -12.00
C LEU A 362 -5.94 -19.27 -11.98
N VAL A 363 -6.74 -18.47 -11.29
CA VAL A 363 -8.20 -18.57 -11.24
C VAL A 363 -8.81 -17.41 -12.02
N THR A 364 -9.88 -17.71 -12.74
CA THR A 364 -10.66 -16.70 -13.47
C THR A 364 -12.01 -16.57 -12.79
N LEU A 365 -12.25 -15.45 -12.12
CA LEU A 365 -13.59 -15.13 -11.65
C LEU A 365 -14.39 -14.65 -12.84
N LYS A 366 -15.48 -15.36 -13.13
CA LYS A 366 -16.47 -15.02 -14.14
C LYS A 366 -17.73 -14.57 -13.40
N LEU A 367 -17.88 -13.29 -13.12
CA LEU A 367 -19.11 -12.76 -12.52
C LEU A 367 -20.14 -12.59 -13.64
N LYS A 368 -21.24 -13.34 -13.58
CA LYS A 368 -22.38 -13.18 -14.49
C LYS A 368 -23.27 -12.06 -14.02
#